data_AF-A0A2H9QEM9-F1
#
_entry.id   AF-A0A2H9QEM9-F1
#
_cell.length_a   1.000
_cell.length_b   1.000
_cell.length_c   1.000
_cell.angle_alpha   90.00
_cell.angle_beta   90.00
_cell.angle_gamma   90.00
#
_symmetry.space_group_name_H-M   'P 1'
#
loop_
_entity.id
_entity.type
_entity.pdbx_description
1 polymer ?
#
loop_
_entity_poly.entity_id
_entity_poly.type
_entity_poly.pdbx_seq_one_letter_code
_entity_poly.pdbx_strand_id
1 'polypeptide(L)'
;MRELFKNWKILLLLFFLFISLLSVSFNGLKYGIDFNGGTQFQIHLEKPLQNPEEIAQVISILSRRLDWTGLKDTKVTAWGDQFIIAQVAETDPAQVERIELLLKKQGKFEATLEGKTVFSGNDIVHIYKDSQKGYGVLTQADGFEWRLPFMLSEEGAEKFTEMTFHKCTIAGFDQGTGRTYDCEKTYFFIDRPDAVILMPREIHSKDKDSLLLGNLVENIPKGTEIDELLLNAQTPLVLSDSNFSVLDSNELIQFSSEYENIIVPKDVYTEELLQDLNALGFKVLEIPLEENIPWVWTATGAKEIISLSEDVTNMQPFVEDLKDAKTYSELVIRGFGSDEK
;
A
#
# COMPACT_ATOMS: atom_id res chain seq x y z
N MET A 1 22.23 -67.66 1.85
CA MET A 1 21.48 -66.57 2.53
C MET A 1 21.99 -66.23 3.94
N ARG A 2 22.27 -67.20 4.82
CA ARG A 2 22.74 -66.92 6.21
C ARG A 2 24.12 -66.23 6.32
N GLU A 3 25.01 -66.41 5.35
CA GLU A 3 26.34 -65.78 5.31
C GLU A 3 26.29 -64.25 5.04
N LEU A 4 25.24 -63.77 4.35
CA LEU A 4 25.09 -62.34 4.02
C LEU A 4 24.77 -61.50 5.26
N PHE A 5 24.00 -62.04 6.21
CA PHE A 5 23.61 -61.34 7.44
C PHE A 5 24.70 -61.30 8.52
N LYS A 6 25.85 -61.95 8.30
CA LYS A 6 27.02 -61.85 9.20
C LYS A 6 27.95 -60.69 8.84
N ASN A 7 27.83 -60.13 7.64
CA ASN A 7 28.68 -59.03 7.21
C ASN A 7 28.12 -57.70 7.73
N TRP A 8 28.85 -57.05 8.64
CA TRP A 8 28.50 -55.75 9.23
C TRP A 8 28.14 -54.68 8.18
N LYS A 9 28.81 -54.69 7.02
CA LYS A 9 28.53 -53.75 5.92
C LYS A 9 27.12 -53.94 5.35
N ILE A 10 26.65 -55.17 5.28
CA ILE A 10 25.31 -55.51 4.76
C ILE A 10 24.23 -55.11 5.77
N LEU A 11 24.49 -55.30 7.07
CA LEU A 11 23.60 -54.85 8.15
C LEU A 11 23.46 -53.32 8.18
N LEU A 12 24.55 -52.59 7.99
CA LEU A 12 24.55 -51.12 7.92
C LEU A 12 23.77 -50.60 6.71
N LEU A 13 23.89 -51.25 5.54
CA LEU A 13 23.08 -50.93 4.37
C LEU A 13 21.59 -51.18 4.59
N LEU A 14 21.24 -52.32 5.20
CA LEU A 14 19.85 -52.62 5.57
C LEU A 14 19.27 -51.61 6.56
N PHE A 15 20.08 -51.14 7.51
CA PHE A 15 19.69 -50.11 8.46
C PHE A 15 19.39 -48.77 7.78
N PHE A 16 20.27 -48.30 6.86
CA PHE A 16 20.00 -47.09 6.09
C PHE A 16 18.82 -47.23 5.12
N LEU A 17 18.64 -48.41 4.52
CA LEU A 17 17.47 -48.71 3.70
C LEU A 17 16.18 -48.61 4.52
N PHE A 18 16.18 -49.18 5.73
CA PHE A 18 15.05 -49.12 6.63
C PHE A 18 14.75 -47.70 7.09
N ILE A 19 15.77 -46.92 7.47
CA ILE A 19 15.64 -45.49 7.81
C ILE A 19 15.08 -44.69 6.63
N SER A 20 15.57 -44.96 5.41
CA SER A 20 15.07 -44.31 4.20
C SER A 20 13.58 -44.59 3.98
N LEU A 21 13.16 -45.85 4.08
CA LEU A 21 11.75 -46.24 3.98
C LEU A 21 10.90 -45.57 5.07
N LEU A 22 11.40 -45.54 6.31
CA LEU A 22 10.72 -44.89 7.43
C LEU A 22 10.56 -43.39 7.16
N SER A 23 11.62 -42.73 6.72
CA SER A 23 11.63 -41.29 6.41
C SER A 23 10.62 -40.94 5.32
N VAL A 24 10.57 -41.71 4.23
CA VAL A 24 9.59 -41.51 3.15
C VAL A 24 8.16 -41.77 3.64
N SER A 25 7.95 -42.78 4.49
CA SER A 25 6.63 -43.10 5.02
C SER A 25 6.08 -42.05 5.98
N PHE A 26 6.93 -41.40 6.80
CA PHE A 26 6.50 -40.39 7.77
C PHE A 26 6.44 -38.97 7.19
N ASN A 27 7.36 -38.61 6.29
CA ASN A 27 7.43 -37.26 5.71
C ASN A 27 6.64 -37.11 4.40
N GLY A 28 6.22 -38.23 3.79
CA GLY A 28 5.60 -38.26 2.47
C GLY A 28 6.56 -37.87 1.33
N LEU A 29 6.06 -37.91 0.10
CA LEU A 29 6.74 -37.36 -1.08
C LEU A 29 6.20 -35.96 -1.35
N LYS A 30 7.09 -34.97 -1.58
CA LYS A 30 6.68 -33.64 -2.03
C LYS A 30 6.36 -33.71 -3.52
N TYR A 31 5.09 -33.57 -3.86
CA TYR A 31 4.61 -33.57 -5.23
C TYR A 31 4.45 -32.12 -5.75
N GLY A 32 4.80 -31.88 -7.02
CA GLY A 32 4.57 -30.59 -7.66
C GLY A 32 3.09 -30.37 -8.04
N ILE A 33 2.77 -29.19 -8.58
CA ILE A 33 1.41 -28.77 -8.95
C ILE A 33 0.72 -29.78 -9.90
N ASP A 34 1.52 -30.41 -10.77
CA ASP A 34 1.06 -31.37 -11.77
C ASP A 34 0.44 -32.65 -11.16
N PHE A 35 0.70 -32.89 -9.87
CA PHE A 35 0.26 -34.09 -9.15
C PHE A 35 -0.68 -33.78 -7.98
N ASN A 36 -0.58 -32.61 -7.34
CA ASN A 36 -1.44 -32.21 -6.22
C ASN A 36 -2.70 -31.43 -6.65
N GLY A 37 -2.78 -31.02 -7.92
CA GLY A 37 -3.77 -30.05 -8.35
C GLY A 37 -3.35 -28.62 -7.97
N GLY A 38 -3.82 -27.65 -8.73
CA GLY A 38 -3.51 -26.26 -8.52
C GLY A 38 -4.31 -25.36 -9.46
N THR A 39 -4.18 -24.06 -9.24
CA THR A 39 -4.86 -23.05 -10.03
C THR A 39 -3.84 -22.30 -10.87
N GLN A 40 -4.15 -22.13 -12.15
CA GLN A 40 -3.38 -21.29 -13.06
C GLN A 40 -4.16 -20.03 -13.37
N PHE A 41 -3.59 -18.88 -13.01
CA PHE A 41 -4.10 -17.58 -13.39
C PHE A 41 -3.39 -17.10 -14.67
N GLN A 42 -4.19 -16.76 -15.67
CA GLN A 42 -3.71 -16.06 -16.87
C GLN A 42 -4.06 -14.58 -16.73
N ILE A 43 -3.05 -13.77 -16.43
CA ILE A 43 -3.19 -12.34 -16.22
C ILE A 43 -2.95 -11.65 -17.56
N HIS A 44 -3.95 -10.93 -18.04
CA HIS A 44 -3.87 -10.12 -19.25
C HIS A 44 -3.57 -8.67 -18.87
N LEU A 45 -2.46 -8.13 -19.39
CA LEU A 45 -2.04 -6.77 -19.11
C LEU A 45 -2.79 -5.77 -20.00
N GLU A 46 -3.17 -4.64 -19.41
CA GLU A 46 -3.87 -3.54 -20.12
C GLU A 46 -3.03 -2.99 -21.28
N LYS A 47 -1.71 -2.90 -21.09
CA LYS A 47 -0.74 -2.47 -22.10
C LYS A 47 0.34 -3.55 -22.29
N PRO A 48 0.82 -3.77 -23.52
CA PRO A 48 1.93 -4.70 -23.77
C PRO A 48 3.24 -4.13 -23.22
N LEU A 49 4.03 -4.98 -22.56
CA LEU A 49 5.33 -4.64 -22.00
C LEU A 49 6.42 -4.86 -23.04
N GLN A 50 7.16 -3.79 -23.36
CA GLN A 50 8.24 -3.87 -24.35
C GLN A 50 9.63 -3.98 -23.68
N ASN A 51 9.75 -3.51 -22.44
CA ASN A 51 11.01 -3.48 -21.71
C ASN A 51 11.21 -4.76 -20.88
N PRO A 52 12.32 -5.52 -21.09
CA PRO A 52 12.64 -6.68 -20.26
C PRO A 52 12.71 -6.40 -18.75
N GLU A 53 13.14 -5.19 -18.35
CA GLU A 53 13.21 -4.80 -16.95
C GLU A 53 11.81 -4.64 -16.35
N GLU A 54 10.88 -4.05 -17.11
CA GLU A 54 9.48 -3.89 -16.71
C GLU A 54 8.78 -5.24 -16.55
N ILE A 55 9.04 -6.19 -17.47
CA ILE A 55 8.57 -7.58 -17.36
C ILE A 55 9.11 -8.23 -16.07
N ALA A 56 10.41 -8.08 -15.80
CA ALA A 56 11.03 -8.63 -14.59
C ALA A 56 10.45 -8.00 -13.30
N GLN A 57 10.18 -6.70 -13.32
CA GLN A 57 9.52 -6.00 -12.21
C GLN A 57 8.11 -6.52 -11.96
N VAL A 58 7.28 -6.66 -13.01
CA VAL A 58 5.92 -7.21 -12.89
C VAL A 58 5.94 -8.64 -12.35
N ILE A 59 6.84 -9.50 -12.86
CA ILE A 59 7.02 -10.86 -12.32
C ILE A 59 7.42 -10.81 -10.85
N SER A 60 8.36 -9.93 -10.46
CA SER A 60 8.80 -9.79 -9.07
C SER A 60 7.66 -9.36 -8.14
N ILE A 61 6.83 -8.40 -8.57
CA ILE A 61 5.67 -7.93 -7.81
C ILE A 61 4.66 -9.05 -7.61
N LEU A 62 4.27 -9.75 -8.68
CA LEU A 62 3.30 -10.84 -8.60
C LEU A 62 3.82 -12.01 -7.77
N SER A 63 5.12 -12.34 -7.89
CA SER A 63 5.76 -13.37 -7.05
C SER A 63 5.68 -13.00 -5.56
N ARG A 64 6.07 -11.77 -5.18
CA ARG A 64 6.01 -11.31 -3.78
C ARG A 64 4.60 -11.36 -3.19
N ARG A 65 3.58 -11.04 -3.99
CA ARG A 65 2.17 -11.11 -3.56
C ARG A 65 1.70 -12.54 -3.31
N LEU A 66 2.12 -13.47 -4.16
CA LEU A 66 1.83 -14.89 -3.95
C LEU A 66 2.59 -15.43 -2.74
N ASP A 67 3.85 -15.05 -2.55
CA ASP A 67 4.63 -15.45 -1.37
C ASP A 67 4.02 -14.93 -0.06
N TRP A 68 3.37 -13.75 -0.07
CA TRP A 68 2.67 -13.20 1.08
C TRP A 68 1.56 -14.12 1.62
N THR A 69 0.94 -14.91 0.74
CA THR A 69 -0.15 -15.81 1.13
C THR A 69 0.32 -17.03 1.90
N GLY A 70 1.65 -17.28 1.98
CA GLY A 70 2.22 -18.45 2.64
C GLY A 70 2.06 -19.75 1.84
N LEU A 71 1.64 -19.64 0.58
CA LEU A 71 1.47 -20.78 -0.32
C LEU A 71 2.82 -21.37 -0.69
N LYS A 72 2.87 -22.70 -0.76
CA LYS A 72 4.04 -23.45 -1.20
C LYS A 72 3.98 -23.61 -2.71
N ASP A 73 5.15 -23.59 -3.36
CA ASP A 73 5.31 -23.91 -4.79
C ASP A 73 4.54 -22.98 -5.73
N THR A 74 4.80 -21.67 -5.63
CA THR A 74 4.32 -20.64 -6.55
C THR A 74 5.28 -20.47 -7.73
N LYS A 75 4.75 -20.22 -8.93
CA LYS A 75 5.56 -19.94 -10.11
C LYS A 75 4.92 -18.84 -10.94
N VAL A 76 5.69 -17.78 -11.23
CA VAL A 76 5.26 -16.67 -12.08
C VAL A 76 6.17 -16.59 -13.29
N THR A 77 5.58 -16.58 -14.49
CA THR A 77 6.31 -16.51 -15.76
C THR A 77 5.58 -15.63 -16.76
N ALA A 78 6.31 -14.81 -17.51
CA ALA A 78 5.74 -14.10 -18.65
C ALA A 78 5.51 -15.03 -19.85
N TRP A 79 4.45 -14.77 -20.60
CA TRP A 79 4.13 -15.42 -21.86
C TRP A 79 3.90 -14.35 -22.93
N GLY A 80 4.93 -14.10 -23.75
CA GLY A 80 4.94 -12.96 -24.67
C GLY A 80 5.14 -11.63 -23.93
N ASP A 81 4.57 -10.57 -24.49
CA ASP A 81 4.64 -9.18 -24.00
C ASP A 81 3.39 -8.73 -23.22
N GLN A 82 2.28 -9.46 -23.32
CA GLN A 82 0.99 -9.02 -22.76
C GLN A 82 0.34 -9.99 -21.76
N PHE A 83 0.93 -11.17 -21.53
CA PHE A 83 0.39 -12.15 -20.58
C PHE A 83 1.41 -12.55 -19.53
N ILE A 84 0.94 -12.68 -18.28
CA ILE A 84 1.68 -13.30 -17.18
C ILE A 84 0.90 -14.52 -16.70
N ILE A 85 1.60 -15.64 -16.54
CA ILE A 85 1.06 -16.89 -16.01
C ILE A 85 1.54 -17.03 -14.57
N ALA A 86 0.59 -17.11 -13.64
CA ALA A 86 0.84 -17.41 -12.24
C ALA A 86 0.24 -18.77 -11.88
N GLN A 87 1.07 -19.68 -11.39
CA GLN A 87 0.70 -21.03 -10.98
C GLN A 87 0.82 -21.15 -9.47
N VAL A 88 -0.21 -21.71 -8.85
CA VAL A 88 -0.31 -21.82 -7.39
C VAL A 88 -0.85 -23.20 -7.05
N ALA A 89 -0.23 -23.88 -6.07
CA ALA A 89 -0.71 -25.15 -5.52
C ALA A 89 -1.89 -24.93 -4.55
N GLU A 90 -2.95 -24.28 -5.02
CA GLU A 90 -4.19 -24.02 -4.27
C GLU A 90 -5.41 -24.42 -5.12
N THR A 91 -6.38 -25.04 -4.46
CA THR A 91 -7.60 -25.58 -5.09
C THR A 91 -8.88 -25.22 -4.33
N ASP A 92 -8.77 -24.70 -3.10
CA ASP A 92 -9.93 -24.21 -2.36
C ASP A 92 -10.52 -22.97 -3.05
N PRO A 93 -11.80 -22.99 -3.48
CA PRO A 93 -12.41 -21.89 -4.22
C PRO A 93 -12.33 -20.53 -3.50
N ALA A 94 -12.50 -20.52 -2.17
CA ALA A 94 -12.46 -19.28 -1.40
C ALA A 94 -11.03 -18.69 -1.34
N GLN A 95 -10.00 -19.53 -1.17
CA GLN A 95 -8.61 -19.05 -1.28
C GLN A 95 -8.26 -18.62 -2.71
N VAL A 96 -8.72 -19.35 -3.73
CA VAL A 96 -8.50 -19.00 -5.14
C VAL A 96 -9.07 -17.62 -5.46
N GLU A 97 -10.30 -17.34 -5.05
CA GLU A 97 -10.94 -16.03 -5.23
C GLU A 97 -10.14 -14.93 -4.50
N ARG A 98 -9.70 -15.20 -3.27
CA ARG A 98 -8.85 -14.26 -2.52
C ARG A 98 -7.52 -13.98 -3.24
N ILE A 99 -6.88 -15.00 -3.80
CA ILE A 99 -5.64 -14.85 -4.58
C ILE A 99 -5.91 -14.04 -5.85
N GLU A 100 -7.00 -14.31 -6.55
CA GLU A 100 -7.41 -13.56 -7.74
C GLU A 100 -7.55 -12.06 -7.42
N LEU A 101 -8.23 -11.73 -6.32
CA LEU A 101 -8.39 -10.35 -5.86
C LEU A 101 -7.04 -9.69 -5.53
N LEU A 102 -6.09 -10.43 -4.94
CA LEU A 102 -4.75 -9.92 -4.65
C LEU A 102 -3.91 -9.68 -5.91
N LEU A 103 -4.04 -10.55 -6.92
CA LEU A 103 -3.33 -10.42 -8.19
C LEU A 103 -3.87 -9.25 -9.02
N LYS A 104 -5.18 -8.95 -8.94
CA LYS A 104 -5.83 -7.86 -9.68
C LYS A 104 -5.53 -6.45 -9.16
N LYS A 105 -5.19 -6.29 -7.87
CA LYS A 105 -4.90 -4.96 -7.29
C LYS A 105 -3.55 -4.43 -7.80
N GLN A 106 -3.43 -3.14 -8.13
CA GLN A 106 -2.12 -2.56 -8.44
C GLN A 106 -1.32 -2.29 -7.16
N GLY A 107 -1.95 -1.76 -6.11
CA GLY A 107 -1.33 -1.56 -4.81
C GLY A 107 -0.14 -0.59 -4.83
N LYS A 108 -0.18 0.44 -5.69
CA LYS A 108 0.85 1.48 -5.75
C LYS A 108 0.77 2.32 -4.49
N PHE A 109 1.71 2.10 -3.58
CA PHE A 109 1.85 2.87 -2.36
C PHE A 109 2.68 4.12 -2.57
N GLU A 110 2.18 5.26 -2.08
CA GLU A 110 2.89 6.55 -2.09
C GLU A 110 2.69 7.25 -0.75
N ALA A 111 3.78 7.71 -0.15
CA ALA A 111 3.78 8.61 0.99
C ALA A 111 4.13 10.01 0.50
N THR A 112 3.35 11.02 0.87
CA THR A 112 3.59 12.41 0.50
C THR A 112 3.68 13.33 1.71
N LEU A 113 4.34 14.46 1.51
CA LEU A 113 4.46 15.56 2.46
C LEU A 113 4.49 16.85 1.65
N GLU A 114 3.66 17.83 2.03
CA GLU A 114 3.57 19.13 1.35
C GLU A 114 3.40 19.01 -0.19
N GLY A 115 2.57 18.06 -0.63
CA GLY A 115 2.31 17.84 -2.05
C GLY A 115 3.44 17.15 -2.83
N LYS A 116 4.48 16.65 -2.16
CA LYS A 116 5.58 15.92 -2.81
C LYS A 116 5.69 14.51 -2.28
N THR A 117 5.94 13.54 -3.16
CA THR A 117 6.15 12.14 -2.77
C THR A 117 7.49 12.01 -2.04
N VAL A 118 7.45 11.66 -0.75
CA VAL A 118 8.62 11.48 0.12
C VAL A 118 9.28 10.13 -0.16
N PHE A 119 8.48 9.07 -0.21
CA PHE A 119 8.89 7.73 -0.64
C PHE A 119 7.67 6.97 -1.19
N SER A 120 7.94 5.88 -1.88
CA SER A 120 6.94 5.02 -2.53
C SER A 120 7.19 3.55 -2.20
N GLY A 121 6.29 2.68 -2.64
CA GLY A 121 6.47 1.22 -2.48
C GLY A 121 7.77 0.69 -3.11
N ASN A 122 8.32 1.36 -4.12
CA ASN A 122 9.58 0.97 -4.76
C ASN A 122 10.81 1.27 -3.90
N ASP A 123 10.69 2.25 -3.00
CA ASP A 123 11.76 2.64 -2.08
C ASP A 123 11.83 1.68 -0.88
N ILE A 124 10.81 0.84 -0.66
CA ILE A 124 10.78 -0.12 0.45
C ILE A 124 11.50 -1.40 0.04
N VAL A 125 12.69 -1.64 0.63
CA VAL A 125 13.48 -2.85 0.36
C VAL A 125 13.09 -4.02 1.27
N HIS A 126 12.57 -3.74 2.48
CA HIS A 126 12.18 -4.78 3.41
C HIS A 126 11.05 -4.32 4.35
N ILE A 127 10.13 -5.22 4.67
CA ILE A 127 9.14 -5.05 5.75
C ILE A 127 9.42 -6.14 6.77
N TYR A 128 9.80 -5.75 7.99
CA TYR A 128 10.08 -6.70 9.05
C TYR A 128 8.76 -7.24 9.61
N LYS A 129 8.59 -8.56 9.59
CA LYS A 129 7.37 -9.25 10.07
C LYS A 129 7.60 -10.02 11.38
N ASP A 130 8.80 -9.93 11.94
CA ASP A 130 9.15 -10.62 13.16
C ASP A 130 8.73 -9.77 14.36
N SER A 131 7.91 -10.34 15.24
CA SER A 131 7.54 -9.73 16.52
C SER A 131 8.75 -9.31 17.36
N GLN A 132 9.87 -10.04 17.29
CA GLN A 132 11.11 -9.68 17.99
C GLN A 132 11.79 -8.44 17.40
N LYS A 133 11.50 -8.12 16.14
CA LYS A 133 11.94 -6.88 15.47
C LYS A 133 10.91 -5.75 15.59
N GLY A 134 9.95 -5.90 16.50
CA GLY A 134 8.97 -4.87 16.83
C GLY A 134 7.74 -4.85 15.93
N TYR A 135 7.53 -5.84 15.06
CA TYR A 135 6.30 -5.95 14.27
C TYR A 135 5.11 -6.46 15.10
N GLY A 136 3.95 -5.86 14.93
CA GLY A 136 2.69 -6.35 15.50
C GLY A 136 2.11 -5.40 16.55
N VAL A 137 1.18 -5.92 17.35
CA VAL A 137 0.43 -5.15 18.35
C VAL A 137 1.01 -5.40 19.72
N LEU A 138 1.43 -4.31 20.38
CA LEU A 138 1.97 -4.28 21.72
C LEU A 138 0.92 -3.73 22.68
N THR A 139 0.77 -4.37 23.83
CA THR A 139 -0.04 -3.86 24.93
C THR A 139 0.73 -2.77 25.67
N GLN A 140 0.09 -1.62 25.84
CA GLN A 140 0.57 -0.52 26.68
C GLN A 140 -0.34 -0.36 27.91
N ALA A 141 0.11 0.42 28.89
CA ALA A 141 -0.65 0.63 30.13
C ALA A 141 -2.08 1.16 29.90
N ASP A 142 -2.26 1.98 28.85
CA ASP A 142 -3.52 2.66 28.51
C ASP A 142 -4.06 2.29 27.12
N GLY A 143 -3.67 1.13 26.57
CA GLY A 143 -4.20 0.67 25.28
C GLY A 143 -3.26 -0.26 24.49
N PHE A 144 -3.26 -0.11 23.18
CA PHE A 144 -2.47 -0.89 22.24
C PHE A 144 -1.69 0.02 21.30
N GLU A 145 -0.47 -0.37 21.00
CA GLU A 145 0.34 0.23 19.94
C GLU A 145 0.61 -0.83 18.87
N TRP A 146 0.19 -0.59 17.64
CA TRP A 146 0.61 -1.42 16.53
C TRP A 146 1.82 -0.80 15.84
N ARG A 147 2.74 -1.64 15.39
CA ARG A 147 4.01 -1.25 14.78
C ARG A 147 4.26 -1.99 13.48
N LEU A 148 4.68 -1.24 12.46
CA LEU A 148 5.10 -1.75 11.16
C LEU A 148 6.52 -1.22 10.84
N PRO A 149 7.56 -1.94 11.25
CA PRO A 149 8.95 -1.65 10.88
C PRO A 149 9.25 -2.00 9.42
N PHE A 150 9.90 -1.09 8.70
CA PHE A 150 10.34 -1.27 7.32
C PHE A 150 11.70 -0.60 7.07
N MET A 151 12.34 -1.00 5.98
CA MET A 151 13.62 -0.47 5.53
C MET A 151 13.45 0.15 4.15
N LEU A 152 13.94 1.38 4.01
CA LEU A 152 14.07 2.07 2.73
C LEU A 152 15.39 1.71 2.03
N SER A 153 15.40 1.85 0.70
CA SER A 153 16.62 1.90 -0.11
C SER A 153 17.49 3.08 0.34
N GLU A 154 18.78 3.06 -0.03
CA GLU A 154 19.69 4.16 0.26
C GLU A 154 19.18 5.49 -0.31
N GLU A 155 18.81 5.50 -1.61
CA GLU A 155 18.22 6.66 -2.28
C GLU A 155 16.90 7.13 -1.62
N GLY A 156 16.02 6.19 -1.28
CA GLY A 156 14.77 6.49 -0.60
C GLY A 156 14.97 7.09 0.79
N ALA A 157 15.95 6.59 1.53
CA ALA A 157 16.29 7.08 2.87
C ALA A 157 16.93 8.48 2.85
N GLU A 158 17.81 8.75 1.88
CA GLU A 158 18.37 10.08 1.64
C GLU A 158 17.25 11.07 1.34
N LYS A 159 16.45 10.80 0.30
CA LYS A 159 15.32 11.64 -0.09
C LYS A 159 14.35 11.89 1.06
N PHE A 160 14.00 10.83 1.81
CA PHE A 160 13.14 10.96 2.99
C PHE A 160 13.75 11.91 4.04
N THR A 161 15.04 11.76 4.33
CA THR A 161 15.76 12.61 5.29
C THR A 161 15.76 14.07 4.85
N GLU A 162 16.04 14.34 3.56
CA GLU A 162 16.04 15.71 3.01
C GLU A 162 14.67 16.38 3.12
N MET A 163 13.60 15.64 2.80
CA MET A 163 12.25 16.19 2.78
C MET A 163 11.63 16.35 4.17
N THR A 164 12.05 15.55 5.14
CA THR A 164 11.53 15.58 6.52
C THR A 164 12.40 16.40 7.49
N PHE A 165 13.56 16.86 7.05
CA PHE A 165 14.47 17.69 7.85
C PHE A 165 13.76 18.92 8.41
N HIS A 166 13.82 19.10 9.73
CA HIS A 166 13.19 20.20 10.48
C HIS A 166 11.67 20.34 10.31
N LYS A 167 10.98 19.28 9.92
CA LYS A 167 9.51 19.24 9.82
C LYS A 167 8.80 19.02 11.16
N CYS A 168 9.46 19.41 12.26
CA CYS A 168 8.86 19.48 13.58
C CYS A 168 9.28 20.78 14.26
N THR A 169 8.37 21.39 15.00
CA THR A 169 8.60 22.59 15.79
C THR A 169 8.39 22.29 17.27
N ILE A 170 9.00 23.08 18.16
CA ILE A 170 8.84 22.88 19.61
C ILE A 170 7.48 23.46 20.02
N ALA A 171 6.57 22.58 20.45
CA ALA A 171 5.24 22.95 20.95
C ALA A 171 5.27 23.35 22.44
N GLY A 172 6.22 22.85 23.21
CA GLY A 172 6.25 23.08 24.65
C GLY A 172 7.36 22.33 25.38
N PHE A 173 7.29 22.39 26.71
CA PHE A 173 8.21 21.71 27.61
C PHE A 173 7.43 21.09 28.77
N ASP A 174 7.58 19.78 28.94
CA ASP A 174 7.06 19.01 30.07
C ASP A 174 8.21 18.64 31.02
N GLN A 175 7.94 18.69 32.33
CA GLN A 175 8.96 18.43 33.35
C GLN A 175 9.38 16.95 33.45
N GLY A 176 8.60 16.03 32.90
CA GLY A 176 8.87 14.58 32.88
C GLY A 176 9.39 14.06 31.54
N THR A 177 8.83 14.51 30.42
CA THR A 177 9.20 14.01 29.06
C THR A 177 10.11 14.96 28.28
N GLY A 178 10.36 16.17 28.76
CA GLY A 178 11.22 17.15 28.09
C GLY A 178 10.47 17.97 27.03
N ARG A 179 11.11 18.26 25.90
CA ARG A 179 10.48 19.06 24.83
C ARG A 179 9.36 18.28 24.18
N THR A 180 8.23 18.94 23.94
CA THR A 180 7.15 18.39 23.10
C THR A 180 7.24 19.03 21.73
N TYR A 181 6.97 18.24 20.69
CA TYR A 181 7.07 18.67 19.30
C TYR A 181 5.69 18.64 18.62
N ASP A 182 5.45 19.62 17.76
CA ASP A 182 4.37 19.60 16.78
C ASP A 182 5.00 19.33 15.42
N CYS A 183 4.61 18.23 14.80
CA CYS A 183 5.28 17.67 13.64
C CYS A 183 4.35 17.63 12.44
N GLU A 184 4.90 17.89 11.26
CA GLU A 184 4.17 17.79 10.01
C GLU A 184 3.70 16.35 9.74
N LYS A 185 2.63 16.24 8.98
CA LYS A 185 1.98 14.96 8.69
C LYS A 185 2.33 14.46 7.30
N THR A 186 2.57 13.16 7.20
CA THR A 186 2.66 12.44 5.94
C THR A 186 1.31 11.82 5.58
N TYR A 187 0.99 11.82 4.29
CA TYR A 187 -0.25 11.28 3.75
C TYR A 187 0.06 10.05 2.93
N PHE A 188 -0.61 8.95 3.23
CA PHE A 188 -0.39 7.66 2.59
C PHE A 188 -1.55 7.33 1.67
N PHE A 189 -1.20 7.00 0.44
CA PHE A 189 -2.14 6.67 -0.61
C PHE A 189 -1.86 5.26 -1.14
N ILE A 190 -2.93 4.58 -1.53
CA ILE A 190 -2.83 3.35 -2.31
C ILE A 190 -3.63 3.57 -3.59
N ASP A 191 -2.98 3.33 -4.73
CA ASP A 191 -3.58 3.51 -6.06
C ASP A 191 -4.15 4.93 -6.22
N ARG A 192 -3.37 5.92 -5.77
CA ARG A 192 -3.69 7.35 -5.91
C ARG A 192 -4.01 7.67 -7.38
N PRO A 193 -5.20 8.19 -7.69
CA PRO A 193 -5.61 8.37 -9.07
C PRO A 193 -4.91 9.58 -9.70
N ASP A 194 -4.52 9.39 -10.96
CA ASP A 194 -4.14 10.49 -11.84
C ASP A 194 -5.39 10.99 -12.57
N ALA A 195 -6.12 11.88 -11.89
CA ALA A 195 -7.44 12.34 -12.30
C ALA A 195 -7.76 13.72 -11.72
N VAL A 196 -8.79 14.36 -12.28
CA VAL A 196 -9.43 15.56 -11.71
C VAL A 196 -10.66 15.12 -10.92
N ILE A 197 -10.93 15.75 -9.78
CA ILE A 197 -12.18 15.55 -9.04
C ILE A 197 -13.17 16.63 -9.44
N LEU A 198 -14.40 16.23 -9.78
CA LEU A 198 -15.53 17.13 -9.91
C LEU A 198 -16.58 16.78 -8.84
N MET A 199 -16.78 17.66 -7.87
CA MET A 199 -17.71 17.41 -6.76
C MET A 199 -18.67 18.59 -6.51
N PRO A 200 -19.92 18.34 -6.08
CA PRO A 200 -20.82 19.40 -5.67
C PRO A 200 -20.32 20.12 -4.42
N ARG A 201 -20.60 21.43 -4.31
CA ARG A 201 -20.27 22.21 -3.11
C ARG A 201 -20.87 21.64 -1.83
N GLU A 202 -22.05 21.04 -1.92
CA GLU A 202 -22.72 20.42 -0.76
C GLU A 202 -21.91 19.24 -0.20
N ILE A 203 -21.44 18.34 -1.08
CA ILE A 203 -20.59 17.20 -0.69
C ILE A 203 -19.25 17.73 -0.16
N HIS A 204 -18.67 18.74 -0.81
CA HIS A 204 -17.41 19.34 -0.35
C HIS A 204 -17.53 19.91 1.06
N SER A 205 -18.61 20.65 1.36
CA SER A 205 -18.83 21.20 2.69
C SER A 205 -19.00 20.09 3.74
N LYS A 206 -19.75 19.04 3.42
CA LYS A 206 -19.96 17.90 4.31
C LYS A 206 -18.66 17.14 4.58
N ASP A 207 -17.87 16.89 3.54
CA ASP A 207 -16.58 16.20 3.65
C ASP A 207 -15.59 17.02 4.47
N LYS A 208 -15.54 18.34 4.26
CA LYS A 208 -14.72 19.25 5.06
C LYS A 208 -15.02 19.13 6.55
N ASP A 209 -16.29 19.19 6.94
CA ASP A 209 -16.68 19.07 8.36
C ASP A 209 -16.36 17.67 8.91
N SER A 210 -16.57 16.63 8.10
CA SER A 210 -16.31 15.23 8.49
C SER A 210 -14.81 14.95 8.68
N LEU A 211 -13.94 15.48 7.81
CA LEU A 211 -12.48 15.36 7.92
C LEU A 211 -11.95 16.09 9.18
N LEU A 212 -12.50 17.27 9.50
CA LEU A 212 -12.13 18.00 10.71
C LEU A 212 -12.52 17.24 11.99
N LEU A 213 -13.66 16.54 11.98
CA LEU A 213 -14.07 15.68 13.10
C LEU A 213 -13.19 14.43 13.24
N GLY A 214 -12.55 13.98 12.16
CA GLY A 214 -11.78 12.75 12.08
C GLY A 214 -12.65 11.50 12.05
N ASN A 215 -12.02 10.36 11.72
CA ASN A 215 -12.65 9.05 11.69
C ASN A 215 -11.61 7.99 12.09
N LEU A 216 -11.78 7.38 13.26
CA LEU A 216 -10.86 6.38 13.78
C LEU A 216 -10.87 5.07 12.97
N VAL A 217 -12.00 4.68 12.40
CA VAL A 217 -12.13 3.45 11.60
C VAL A 217 -11.36 3.58 10.29
N GLU A 218 -11.42 4.75 9.67
CA GLU A 218 -10.72 5.05 8.41
C GLU A 218 -9.32 5.66 8.61
N ASN A 219 -8.80 5.66 9.84
CA ASN A 219 -7.51 6.27 10.21
C ASN A 219 -7.37 7.73 9.75
N ILE A 220 -8.45 8.51 9.82
CA ILE A 220 -8.48 9.94 9.55
C ILE A 220 -8.27 10.68 10.89
N PRO A 221 -7.14 11.36 11.10
CA PRO A 221 -6.92 12.13 12.31
C PRO A 221 -7.92 13.28 12.44
N LYS A 222 -8.17 13.72 13.67
CA LYS A 222 -8.95 14.94 13.91
C LYS A 222 -8.20 16.16 13.38
N GLY A 223 -8.94 17.13 12.86
CA GLY A 223 -8.40 18.37 12.32
C GLY A 223 -7.70 18.19 10.96
N THR A 224 -7.99 17.13 10.22
CA THR A 224 -7.53 16.99 8.84
C THR A 224 -8.24 18.03 7.97
N GLU A 225 -7.48 18.90 7.32
CA GLU A 225 -8.01 19.88 6.38
C GLU A 225 -8.15 19.29 4.98
N ILE A 226 -9.27 19.56 4.30
CA ILE A 226 -9.53 19.05 2.95
C ILE A 226 -8.51 19.57 1.93
N ASP A 227 -8.07 20.84 2.08
CA ASP A 227 -7.10 21.46 1.18
C ASP A 227 -5.71 20.82 1.33
N GLU A 228 -5.32 20.44 2.55
CA GLU A 228 -4.06 19.74 2.84
C GLU A 228 -4.08 18.31 2.28
N LEU A 229 -5.22 17.63 2.39
CA LEU A 229 -5.44 16.32 1.76
C LEU A 229 -5.31 16.41 0.24
N LEU A 230 -5.98 17.38 -0.40
CA LEU A 230 -5.94 17.56 -1.87
C LEU A 230 -4.56 17.98 -2.36
N LEU A 231 -3.86 18.85 -1.61
CA LEU A 231 -2.48 19.22 -1.90
C LEU A 231 -1.57 17.98 -1.92
N ASN A 232 -1.67 17.12 -0.90
CA ASN A 232 -0.89 15.90 -0.80
C ASN A 232 -1.31 14.84 -1.82
N ALA A 233 -2.59 14.74 -2.13
CA ALA A 233 -3.11 13.91 -3.19
C ALA A 233 -2.64 14.40 -4.58
N GLN A 234 -2.27 15.68 -4.72
CA GLN A 234 -1.97 16.33 -6.01
C GLN A 234 -3.12 16.16 -7.01
N THR A 235 -4.36 16.17 -6.50
CA THR A 235 -5.57 15.92 -7.28
C THR A 235 -6.32 17.23 -7.42
N PRO A 236 -6.39 17.83 -8.63
CA PRO A 236 -7.14 19.05 -8.86
C PRO A 236 -8.62 18.85 -8.53
N LEU A 237 -9.23 19.88 -7.95
CA LEU A 237 -10.63 19.86 -7.57
C LEU A 237 -11.40 20.97 -8.28
N VAL A 238 -12.49 20.58 -8.96
CA VAL A 238 -13.50 21.50 -9.50
C VAL A 238 -14.79 21.35 -8.71
N LEU A 239 -15.31 22.48 -8.23
CA LEU A 239 -16.57 22.53 -7.49
C LEU A 239 -17.73 22.87 -8.42
N SER A 240 -18.78 22.04 -8.40
CA SER A 240 -20.01 22.28 -9.16
C SER A 240 -21.12 22.87 -8.28
N ASP A 241 -21.95 23.69 -8.93
CA ASP A 241 -23.16 24.29 -8.39
C ASP A 241 -24.40 23.72 -9.11
N SER A 242 -25.61 24.04 -8.64
CA SER A 242 -26.86 23.47 -9.17
C SER A 242 -27.13 23.73 -10.66
N ASN A 243 -26.49 24.74 -11.26
CA ASN A 243 -26.59 25.08 -12.69
C ASN A 243 -25.25 24.88 -13.42
N PHE A 244 -24.42 23.95 -12.95
CA PHE A 244 -23.10 23.72 -13.53
C PHE A 244 -23.19 23.24 -14.98
N SER A 245 -22.40 23.87 -15.85
CA SER A 245 -22.24 23.53 -17.25
C SER A 245 -20.76 23.22 -17.51
N VAL A 246 -20.48 22.02 -18.02
CA VAL A 246 -19.11 21.57 -18.33
C VAL A 246 -18.49 22.47 -19.40
N LEU A 247 -19.29 22.86 -20.39
CA LEU A 247 -18.86 23.64 -21.55
C LEU A 247 -18.46 25.07 -21.20
N ASP A 248 -18.92 25.59 -20.07
CA ASP A 248 -18.62 26.94 -19.59
C ASP A 248 -17.45 26.95 -18.56
N SER A 249 -16.94 25.77 -18.16
CA SER A 249 -15.87 25.63 -17.19
C SER A 249 -14.49 25.65 -17.86
N ASN A 250 -13.85 26.83 -17.86
CA ASN A 250 -12.48 26.99 -18.37
C ASN A 250 -11.48 26.05 -17.67
N GLU A 251 -11.67 25.77 -16.38
CA GLU A 251 -10.80 24.86 -15.61
C GLU A 251 -10.90 23.42 -16.15
N LEU A 252 -12.11 22.91 -16.38
CA LEU A 252 -12.29 21.56 -16.93
C LEU A 252 -11.75 21.44 -18.37
N ILE A 253 -11.93 22.49 -19.18
CA ILE A 253 -11.39 22.52 -20.55
C ILE A 253 -9.86 22.50 -20.53
N GLN A 254 -9.22 23.20 -19.58
CA GLN A 254 -7.77 23.12 -19.43
C GLN A 254 -7.37 21.72 -18.95
N PHE A 255 -8.01 21.21 -17.90
CA PHE A 255 -7.67 19.93 -17.33
C PHE A 255 -7.91 18.76 -18.28
N SER A 256 -8.84 18.84 -19.24
CA SER A 256 -9.05 17.78 -20.22
C SER A 256 -7.87 17.58 -21.18
N SER A 257 -6.95 18.55 -21.25
CA SER A 257 -5.70 18.42 -21.97
C SER A 257 -4.56 17.84 -21.14
N GLU A 258 -4.67 17.89 -19.81
CA GLU A 258 -3.65 17.46 -18.85
C GLU A 258 -3.96 16.09 -18.24
N TYR A 259 -5.24 15.76 -18.06
CA TYR A 259 -5.71 14.56 -17.38
C TYR A 259 -6.65 13.73 -18.25
N GLU A 260 -6.43 12.41 -18.28
CA GLU A 260 -7.29 11.46 -19.01
C GLU A 260 -8.58 11.14 -18.23
N ASN A 261 -8.52 11.14 -16.89
CA ASN A 261 -9.61 10.67 -16.04
C ASN A 261 -10.25 11.83 -15.25
N ILE A 262 -11.56 11.74 -15.03
CA ILE A 262 -12.28 12.59 -14.08
C ILE A 262 -13.08 11.72 -13.12
N ILE A 263 -13.01 12.04 -11.83
CA ILE A 263 -13.70 11.34 -10.76
C ILE A 263 -14.91 12.15 -10.31
N VAL A 264 -16.06 11.50 -10.25
CA VAL A 264 -17.33 12.09 -9.80
C VAL A 264 -18.02 11.19 -8.78
N PRO A 265 -18.83 11.76 -7.87
CA PRO A 265 -19.65 10.95 -6.98
C PRO A 265 -20.75 10.27 -7.80
N LYS A 266 -20.89 8.96 -7.60
CA LYS A 266 -21.85 8.12 -8.32
C LYS A 266 -23.30 8.52 -8.00
N ASP A 267 -24.17 8.46 -8.99
CA ASP A 267 -25.62 8.73 -8.88
C ASP A 267 -25.95 10.17 -8.42
N VAL A 268 -25.01 11.12 -8.57
CA VAL A 268 -25.19 12.53 -8.17
C VAL A 268 -25.44 13.46 -9.37
N TYR A 269 -24.72 13.26 -10.47
CA TYR A 269 -24.86 14.09 -11.68
C TYR A 269 -25.81 13.46 -12.70
N THR A 270 -26.34 14.30 -13.61
CA THR A 270 -27.20 13.84 -14.70
C THR A 270 -26.38 13.12 -15.78
N GLU A 271 -27.02 12.16 -16.47
CA GLU A 271 -26.44 11.47 -17.63
C GLU A 271 -25.95 12.44 -18.72
N GLU A 272 -26.65 13.57 -18.89
CA GLU A 272 -26.24 14.64 -19.82
C GLU A 272 -24.88 15.23 -19.45
N LEU A 273 -24.66 15.57 -18.17
CA LEU A 273 -23.38 16.09 -17.70
C LEU A 273 -22.25 15.06 -17.85
N LEU A 274 -22.53 13.79 -17.56
CA LEU A 274 -21.55 12.71 -17.74
C LEU A 274 -21.18 12.55 -19.24
N GLN A 275 -22.14 12.68 -20.15
CA GLN A 275 -21.89 12.67 -21.59
C GLN A 275 -21.05 13.88 -22.03
N ASP A 276 -21.30 15.06 -21.49
CA ASP A 276 -20.51 16.26 -21.78
C ASP A 276 -19.05 16.12 -21.33
N LEU A 277 -18.81 15.53 -20.15
CA LEU A 277 -17.45 15.23 -19.67
C LEU A 277 -16.73 14.25 -20.60
N ASN A 278 -17.42 13.20 -21.07
CA ASN A 278 -16.86 12.27 -22.04
C ASN A 278 -16.60 12.95 -23.39
N ALA A 279 -17.48 13.83 -23.85
CA ALA A 279 -17.31 14.59 -25.08
C ALA A 279 -16.13 15.59 -25.00
N LEU A 280 -15.80 16.07 -23.80
CA LEU A 280 -14.64 16.90 -23.54
C LEU A 280 -13.31 16.11 -23.54
N GLY A 281 -13.39 14.77 -23.50
CA GLY A 281 -12.25 13.86 -23.60
C GLY A 281 -11.91 13.11 -22.31
N PHE A 282 -12.63 13.33 -21.21
CA PHE A 282 -12.39 12.61 -19.97
C PHE A 282 -12.99 11.20 -20.01
N LYS A 283 -12.27 10.25 -19.42
CA LYS A 283 -12.86 8.98 -18.94
C LYS A 283 -13.47 9.21 -17.56
N VAL A 284 -14.79 9.13 -17.49
CA VAL A 284 -15.52 9.34 -16.23
C VAL A 284 -15.43 8.11 -15.33
N LEU A 285 -14.98 8.33 -14.10
CA LEU A 285 -14.89 7.33 -13.04
C LEU A 285 -15.86 7.70 -11.92
N GLU A 286 -16.89 6.88 -11.73
CA GLU A 286 -17.89 7.11 -10.69
C GLU A 286 -17.54 6.35 -9.41
N ILE A 287 -17.43 7.09 -8.30
CA ILE A 287 -17.14 6.52 -6.97
C ILE A 287 -18.38 6.65 -6.08
N PRO A 288 -18.89 5.56 -5.49
CA PRO A 288 -20.06 5.60 -4.63
C PRO A 288 -19.82 6.43 -3.37
N LEU A 289 -20.88 7.04 -2.88
CA LEU A 289 -20.91 7.68 -1.56
C LEU A 289 -21.02 6.59 -0.49
N GLU A 290 -20.12 6.63 0.49
CA GLU A 290 -20.14 5.72 1.64
C GLU A 290 -20.60 6.47 2.89
N GLU A 291 -21.31 5.77 3.78
CA GLU A 291 -21.81 6.37 5.01
C GLU A 291 -20.65 6.56 6.00
N ASN A 292 -20.55 7.73 6.62
CA ASN A 292 -19.52 8.09 7.60
C ASN A 292 -18.07 8.17 7.08
N ILE A 293 -17.84 8.03 5.77
CA ILE A 293 -16.53 8.23 5.15
C ILE A 293 -16.61 9.47 4.27
N PRO A 294 -15.72 10.47 4.45
CA PRO A 294 -15.65 11.62 3.54
C PRO A 294 -15.40 11.12 2.12
N TRP A 295 -16.23 11.50 1.16
CA TRP A 295 -16.13 10.96 -0.19
C TRP A 295 -14.78 11.29 -0.85
N VAL A 296 -14.26 12.51 -0.62
CA VAL A 296 -12.94 12.94 -1.09
C VAL A 296 -11.80 12.06 -0.57
N TRP A 297 -11.93 11.46 0.62
CA TRP A 297 -10.94 10.52 1.17
C TRP A 297 -10.82 9.27 0.29
N THR A 298 -11.97 8.70 -0.07
CA THR A 298 -12.03 7.55 -0.98
C THR A 298 -11.61 7.94 -2.39
N ALA A 299 -12.06 9.09 -2.88
CA ALA A 299 -11.79 9.57 -4.23
C ALA A 299 -10.31 9.87 -4.48
N THR A 300 -9.55 10.29 -3.46
CA THR A 300 -8.10 10.54 -3.55
C THR A 300 -7.26 9.27 -3.36
N GLY A 301 -7.87 8.15 -2.97
CA GLY A 301 -7.13 6.92 -2.64
C GLY A 301 -6.37 7.00 -1.32
N ALA A 302 -6.71 7.96 -0.46
CA ALA A 302 -6.10 8.11 0.85
C ALA A 302 -6.41 6.90 1.75
N LYS A 303 -5.45 6.57 2.62
CA LYS A 303 -5.55 5.43 3.54
C LYS A 303 -5.13 5.75 4.96
N GLU A 304 -4.16 6.64 5.12
CA GLU A 304 -3.64 6.97 6.44
C GLU A 304 -2.98 8.35 6.43
N ILE A 305 -3.07 9.06 7.55
CA ILE A 305 -2.27 10.26 7.79
C ILE A 305 -1.49 10.02 9.08
N ILE A 306 -0.16 10.15 8.99
CA ILE A 306 0.75 9.86 10.09
C ILE A 306 1.65 11.05 10.35
N SER A 307 1.68 11.52 11.59
CA SER A 307 2.62 12.54 12.03
C SER A 307 4.05 12.02 11.99
N LEU A 308 4.98 12.85 11.54
CA LEU A 308 6.41 12.60 11.75
C LEU A 308 6.73 12.62 13.26
N SER A 309 7.90 12.10 13.61
CA SER A 309 8.49 12.20 14.94
C SER A 309 9.79 12.99 14.92
N GLU A 310 10.12 13.64 16.03
CA GLU A 310 11.29 14.51 16.20
C GLU A 310 12.62 13.84 15.83
N ASP A 311 12.72 12.52 16.01
CA ASP A 311 13.90 11.74 15.67
C ASP A 311 14.17 11.78 14.17
N VAL A 312 13.16 11.43 13.36
CA VAL A 312 13.29 11.31 11.89
C VAL A 312 13.47 12.66 11.22
N THR A 313 13.03 13.74 11.86
CA THR A 313 13.21 15.12 11.37
C THR A 313 14.54 15.75 11.79
N ASN A 314 15.43 15.01 12.45
CA ASN A 314 16.70 15.51 13.01
C ASN A 314 16.50 16.69 13.99
N MET A 315 15.40 16.67 14.74
CA MET A 315 15.13 17.64 15.81
C MET A 315 15.56 17.11 17.19
N GLN A 316 15.81 15.80 17.30
CA GLN A 316 16.36 15.15 18.49
C GLN A 316 17.35 14.02 18.13
N PRO A 317 18.68 14.23 18.30
CA PRO A 317 19.32 15.50 18.59
C PRO A 317 19.13 16.50 17.45
N PHE A 318 19.06 17.79 17.78
CA PHE A 318 18.96 18.86 16.78
C PHE A 318 20.27 18.97 15.99
N VAL A 319 20.14 19.03 14.67
CA VAL A 319 21.25 19.29 13.74
C VAL A 319 20.91 20.53 12.93
N GLU A 320 21.84 21.49 12.79
CA GLU A 320 21.58 22.74 12.05
C GLU A 320 21.62 22.53 10.53
N ASP A 321 22.63 21.82 10.04
CA ASP A 321 22.86 21.60 8.61
C ASP A 321 22.46 20.20 8.16
N LEU A 322 21.76 20.11 7.03
CA LEU A 322 21.34 18.83 6.43
C LEU A 322 22.51 17.86 6.17
N LYS A 323 23.73 18.37 5.95
CA LYS A 323 24.93 17.54 5.70
C LYS A 323 25.35 16.71 6.91
N ASP A 324 25.00 17.18 8.10
CA ASP A 324 25.31 16.51 9.37
C ASP A 324 24.10 15.68 9.86
N ALA A 325 23.00 15.67 9.10
CA ALA A 325 21.79 14.95 9.43
C ALA A 325 22.05 13.43 9.41
N LYS A 326 21.45 12.73 10.37
CA LYS A 326 21.41 11.28 10.34
C LYS A 326 20.39 10.83 9.30
N THR A 327 20.82 10.00 8.36
CA THR A 327 19.93 9.32 7.42
C THR A 327 19.21 8.17 8.11
N TYR A 328 17.89 8.12 7.99
CA TYR A 328 17.05 7.07 8.56
C TYR A 328 16.57 6.10 7.48
N SER A 329 17.25 4.97 7.34
CA SER A 329 16.84 3.89 6.44
C SER A 329 15.86 2.93 7.08
N GLU A 330 15.92 2.74 8.41
CA GLU A 330 14.95 1.94 9.17
C GLU A 330 13.92 2.85 9.80
N LEU A 331 12.66 2.67 9.39
CA LEU A 331 11.52 3.44 9.84
C LEU A 331 10.48 2.51 10.46
N VAL A 332 9.66 3.07 11.36
CA VAL A 332 8.57 2.34 12.00
C VAL A 332 7.32 3.20 11.95
N ILE A 333 6.31 2.70 11.26
CA ILE A 333 4.95 3.22 11.39
C ILE A 333 4.38 2.74 12.72
N ARG A 334 3.80 3.66 13.47
CA ARG A 334 3.20 3.42 14.78
C ARG A 334 1.77 3.94 14.75
N GLY A 335 0.83 3.14 15.22
CA GLY A 335 -0.52 3.62 15.51
C GLY A 335 -0.97 3.17 16.90
N PHE A 336 -1.82 3.98 17.50
CA PHE A 336 -2.24 3.83 18.89
C PHE A 336 -3.75 3.66 18.94
N GLY A 337 -4.21 2.71 19.73
CA GLY A 337 -5.62 2.52 20.07
C GLY A 337 -5.78 2.46 21.58
N SER A 338 -6.87 2.99 22.11
CA SER A 338 -7.26 2.83 23.51
C SER A 338 -8.29 1.71 23.65
N ASP A 339 -8.29 0.99 24.77
CA ASP A 339 -9.46 0.21 25.15
C ASP A 339 -10.60 1.21 25.44
N GLU A 340 -11.63 1.24 24.59
CA GLU A 340 -12.89 1.89 24.96
C GLU A 340 -13.48 1.12 26.15
N LYS A 341 -13.57 1.79 27.31
CA LYS A 341 -14.39 1.35 28.44
C LYS A 341 -15.76 1.99 28.40
#